data_AF-A0A947W7Q6-F1
#
_entry.id   AF-A0A947W7Q6-F1
#
_cell.length_a   1.000
_cell.length_b   1.000
_cell.length_c   1.000
_cell.angle_alpha   90.00
_cell.angle_beta   90.00
_cell.angle_gamma   90.00
#
_symmetry.space_group_name_H-M   'P 1'
#
loop_
_entity.id
_entity.type
_entity.pdbx_description
1 polymer ?
#
loop_
_entity_poly.entity_id
_entity_poly.type
_entity_poly.pdbx_seq_one_letter_code
_entity_poly.pdbx_strand_id
1 'polypeptide(L)'
;MTIFIIAFFSFTLFFHSNDSLARDHTFYGNDRIALRNFTVYQFKNITTSIAEINPGDRIRLIISDNSMDQWTLVKSPLDYMGWVKKRTIDENTREPSLELGEYVSKAEVDLDGDGKPEKIEIIPKHWCWGNDLFINDKLMENTSSDRFCIVDLDKSDDFKELLVVFSPYFTFKRSDAGFVYTYFNKKVEPVLDKSIQITRIMGDGLVYCQKNLPVGSAIEKYILDNETRKLNLIEADTFYTNLEITVKDSFSLQTKMNTQQILCDVNPNDVITLVACTIVESNEPVDSYWSDYYWYQIKTPNGLTGWAEYRTFKDRLVLSSDLDEIERYDYFETASADLNNDGKIENVWIDIVKRPYRFQDYRDDSWIEGIEITGEYTLHINDFSVHANDDDNCVGFKIIDIDKTDNFKEIFVFSHGSCGDYWDKIYRFDGNKIIVIGELYDYFKVYDDYIYNVRIGGDYFTTHKFVLNSETDSIDEIKQDFYFVGLNAQLFNGSLDLYDDKTAKVINAVVKAGEVVEIIAYDQDDSAEKFNWHGWDEYPLKNYWFLVKTQSNAIGWVRLSDMESILHDPPMR
;
A
#
# COMPACT_ATOMS: atom_id res chain seq x y z
N MET A 1 -5.34 50.08 -52.73
CA MET A 1 -4.05 49.43 -52.46
C MET A 1 -4.07 49.04 -50.99
N THR A 2 -4.44 47.80 -50.72
CA THR A 2 -4.78 47.28 -49.39
C THR A 2 -3.54 46.68 -48.78
N ILE A 3 -3.11 47.17 -47.62
CA ILE A 3 -2.02 46.58 -46.83
C ILE A 3 -2.64 45.89 -45.63
N PHE A 4 -2.49 44.57 -45.58
CA PHE A 4 -2.80 43.71 -44.45
C PHE A 4 -1.72 43.90 -43.37
N ILE A 5 -2.14 44.19 -42.14
CA ILE A 5 -1.31 44.00 -40.94
C ILE A 5 -1.93 42.84 -40.17
N ILE A 6 -1.22 41.71 -40.14
CA ILE A 6 -1.53 40.55 -39.30
C ILE A 6 -0.84 40.80 -37.96
N ALA A 7 -1.63 40.98 -36.90
CA ALA A 7 -1.15 40.98 -35.53
C ALA A 7 -1.37 39.58 -34.93
N PHE A 8 -0.27 38.88 -34.64
CA PHE A 8 -0.28 37.67 -33.82
C PHE A 8 -0.39 38.09 -32.35
N PHE A 9 -1.51 37.76 -31.70
CA PHE A 9 -1.64 37.81 -30.25
C PHE A 9 -1.30 36.43 -29.66
N SER A 10 -0.20 36.36 -28.92
CA SER A 10 0.11 35.22 -28.05
C SER A 10 -0.72 35.36 -26.77
N PHE A 11 -1.66 34.45 -26.55
CA PHE A 11 -2.41 34.35 -25.29
C PHE A 11 -1.55 33.59 -24.26
N THR A 12 -0.91 34.31 -23.34
CA THR A 12 -0.36 33.71 -22.11
C THR A 12 -1.45 33.75 -21.04
N LEU A 13 -1.98 32.59 -20.67
CA LEU A 13 -2.96 32.44 -19.59
C LEU A 13 -2.21 32.54 -18.24
N PHE A 14 -2.43 33.62 -17.49
CA PHE A 14 -2.03 33.70 -16.07
C PHE A 14 -3.15 33.12 -15.20
N PHE A 15 -2.85 32.07 -14.44
CA PHE A 15 -3.65 31.69 -13.28
C PHE A 15 -3.27 32.63 -12.13
N HIS A 16 -4.22 33.41 -11.62
CA HIS A 16 -4.15 33.91 -10.25
C HIS A 16 -4.77 32.84 -9.36
N SER A 17 -3.94 32.07 -8.66
CA SER A 17 -4.40 31.15 -7.62
C SER A 17 -4.67 31.92 -6.34
N ASN A 18 -5.90 31.78 -5.82
CA ASN A 18 -6.11 31.83 -4.38
C ASN A 18 -5.73 30.44 -3.86
N ASP A 19 -4.75 30.37 -2.95
CA ASP A 19 -4.04 29.16 -2.51
C ASP A 19 -4.87 28.10 -1.75
N SER A 20 -6.19 28.20 -1.72
CA SER A 20 -7.05 27.26 -0.96
C SER A 20 -7.77 26.20 -1.80
N LEU A 21 -7.61 26.17 -3.12
CA LEU A 21 -8.35 25.26 -4.02
C LEU A 21 -7.48 24.24 -4.79
N ALA A 22 -6.16 24.25 -4.63
CA ALA A 22 -5.25 23.42 -5.42
C ALA A 22 -5.00 22.00 -4.86
N ARG A 23 -5.66 21.60 -3.76
CA ARG A 23 -5.29 20.38 -3.02
C ARG A 23 -5.96 19.08 -3.47
N ASP A 24 -6.96 19.11 -4.36
CA ASP A 24 -7.83 17.93 -4.63
C ASP A 24 -7.81 17.42 -6.09
N HIS A 25 -6.75 17.67 -6.86
CA HIS A 25 -6.67 17.22 -8.26
C HIS A 25 -5.75 16.02 -8.45
N THR A 26 -6.22 15.00 -9.15
CA THR A 26 -5.39 13.87 -9.62
C THR A 26 -5.14 14.03 -11.12
N PHE A 27 -3.87 14.05 -11.53
CA PHE A 27 -3.47 14.06 -12.93
C PHE A 27 -3.49 12.64 -13.49
N TYR A 28 -4.01 12.48 -14.69
CA TYR A 28 -4.01 11.21 -15.40
C TYR A 28 -3.26 11.38 -16.73
N GLY A 29 -2.35 10.47 -17.04
CA GLY A 29 -1.65 10.41 -18.34
C GLY A 29 -2.18 9.34 -19.30
N ASN A 30 -3.23 8.60 -18.90
CA ASN A 30 -3.65 7.39 -19.59
C ASN A 30 -4.71 7.65 -20.65
N ASP A 31 -4.48 7.14 -21.86
CA ASP A 31 -5.49 7.06 -22.92
C ASP A 31 -6.49 5.92 -22.60
N ARG A 32 -7.77 6.12 -22.89
CA ARG A 32 -8.84 5.11 -22.78
C ARG A 32 -9.60 4.98 -24.09
N ILE A 33 -10.17 3.80 -24.38
CA ILE A 33 -11.03 3.57 -25.54
C ILE A 33 -12.49 3.63 -25.08
N ALA A 34 -13.30 4.44 -25.76
CA ALA A 34 -14.73 4.48 -25.52
C ALA A 34 -15.42 3.21 -26.05
N LEU A 35 -16.33 2.65 -25.28
CA LEU A 35 -17.16 1.50 -25.65
C LEU A 35 -18.57 1.88 -26.09
N ARG A 36 -19.01 3.07 -25.69
CA ARG A 36 -20.36 3.59 -25.86
C ARG A 36 -20.28 5.08 -26.15
N ASN A 37 -21.35 5.60 -26.74
CA ASN A 37 -21.45 7.03 -27.00
C ASN A 37 -21.50 7.80 -25.68
N PHE A 38 -20.69 8.84 -25.52
CA PHE A 38 -20.88 9.83 -24.45
C PHE A 38 -20.42 11.23 -24.87
N THR A 39 -20.94 12.23 -24.17
CA THR A 39 -20.77 13.63 -24.51
C THR A 39 -19.68 14.28 -23.66
N VAL A 40 -18.81 15.06 -24.31
CA VAL A 40 -17.84 15.95 -23.67
C VAL A 40 -18.44 17.36 -23.59
N TYR A 41 -18.37 17.98 -22.41
CA TYR A 41 -18.98 19.28 -22.15
C TYR A 41 -17.96 20.40 -21.98
N GLN A 42 -18.35 21.65 -22.25
CA GLN A 42 -17.47 22.81 -22.10
C GLN A 42 -17.21 23.17 -20.62
N PHE A 43 -15.95 23.46 -20.25
CA PHE A 43 -15.53 23.77 -18.86
C PHE A 43 -16.35 24.86 -18.16
N LYS A 44 -16.76 25.90 -18.89
CA LYS A 44 -17.52 27.04 -18.33
C LYS A 44 -19.03 26.87 -18.44
N ASN A 45 -19.49 25.84 -19.15
CA ASN A 45 -20.90 25.58 -19.36
C ASN A 45 -21.14 24.10 -19.61
N ILE A 46 -21.35 23.34 -18.53
CA ILE A 46 -21.62 21.89 -18.58
C ILE A 46 -22.94 21.52 -19.28
N THR A 47 -23.73 22.50 -19.74
CA THR A 47 -24.91 22.25 -20.59
C THR A 47 -24.59 22.29 -22.09
N THR A 48 -23.40 22.76 -22.47
CA THR A 48 -22.97 22.84 -23.87
C THR A 48 -22.09 21.63 -24.21
N SER A 49 -22.63 20.71 -25.01
CA SER A 49 -21.87 19.64 -25.67
C SER A 49 -20.86 20.25 -26.65
N ILE A 50 -19.61 19.80 -26.60
CA ILE A 50 -18.55 20.23 -27.53
C ILE A 50 -18.01 19.09 -28.40
N ALA A 51 -18.22 17.83 -27.99
CA ALA A 51 -17.90 16.65 -28.78
C ALA A 51 -18.77 15.46 -28.34
N GLU A 52 -19.07 14.58 -29.28
CA GLU A 52 -19.53 13.22 -28.98
C GLU A 52 -18.35 12.27 -29.19
N ILE A 53 -18.14 11.40 -28.22
CA ILE A 53 -17.18 10.30 -28.28
C ILE A 53 -17.97 9.06 -28.68
N ASN A 54 -17.55 8.39 -29.75
CA ASN A 54 -18.18 7.17 -30.26
C ASN A 54 -17.44 5.91 -29.78
N PRO A 55 -18.06 4.72 -29.77
CA PRO A 55 -17.36 3.45 -29.58
C PRO A 55 -16.13 3.33 -30.49
N GLY A 56 -14.99 2.98 -29.90
CA GLY A 56 -13.69 2.87 -30.57
C GLY A 56 -12.84 4.14 -30.49
N ASP A 57 -13.42 5.30 -30.16
CA ASP A 57 -12.67 6.55 -30.03
C ASP A 57 -11.70 6.49 -28.83
N ARG A 58 -10.45 6.93 -29.03
CA ARG A 58 -9.47 7.11 -27.96
C ARG A 58 -9.63 8.48 -27.31
N ILE A 59 -9.84 8.50 -26.01
CA ILE A 59 -9.84 9.71 -25.20
C ILE A 59 -8.61 9.74 -24.29
N ARG A 60 -8.07 10.92 -24.03
CA ARG A 60 -7.03 11.11 -23.01
C ARG A 60 -7.65 11.72 -21.76
N LEU A 61 -7.45 11.10 -20.61
CA LEU A 61 -7.78 11.73 -19.33
C LEU A 61 -6.67 12.75 -19.02
N ILE A 62 -7.02 13.95 -18.54
CA ILE A 62 -6.04 15.01 -18.22
C ILE A 62 -6.01 15.23 -16.71
N ILE A 63 -7.13 15.69 -16.13
CA ILE A 63 -7.26 16.01 -14.69
C ILE A 63 -8.62 15.51 -14.22
N SER A 64 -8.69 14.90 -13.04
CA SER A 64 -9.95 14.67 -12.35
C SER A 64 -10.07 15.54 -11.11
N ASP A 65 -11.25 16.12 -10.93
CA ASP A 65 -11.70 16.70 -9.67
C ASP A 65 -12.19 15.57 -8.75
N ASN A 66 -11.70 15.53 -7.51
CA ASN A 66 -12.10 14.55 -6.49
C ASN A 66 -13.34 14.97 -5.68
N SER A 67 -13.97 16.11 -6.01
CA SER A 67 -15.24 16.54 -5.40
C SER A 67 -16.43 15.59 -5.67
N MET A 68 -17.53 15.74 -4.92
CA MET A 68 -18.69 14.82 -4.90
C MET A 68 -19.32 14.50 -6.27
N ASP A 69 -19.21 15.39 -7.25
CA ASP A 69 -19.77 15.16 -8.61
C ASP A 69 -18.75 14.57 -9.60
N GLN A 70 -17.48 14.43 -9.18
CA GLN A 70 -16.31 13.88 -9.89
C GLN A 70 -16.34 14.14 -11.40
N TRP A 71 -15.87 15.31 -11.83
CA TRP A 71 -15.68 15.60 -13.25
C TRP A 71 -14.24 15.37 -13.65
N THR A 72 -14.03 14.85 -14.85
CA THR A 72 -12.72 14.62 -15.44
C THR A 72 -12.59 15.39 -16.74
N LEU A 73 -11.55 16.21 -16.84
CA LEU A 73 -11.14 16.86 -18.06
C LEU A 73 -10.55 15.81 -19.00
N VAL A 74 -11.11 15.70 -20.21
CA VAL A 74 -10.66 14.77 -21.24
C VAL A 74 -10.30 15.50 -22.52
N LYS A 75 -9.40 14.91 -23.31
CA LYS A 75 -9.16 15.27 -24.71
C LYS A 75 -9.79 14.22 -25.62
N SER A 76 -10.69 14.66 -26.50
CA SER A 76 -11.30 13.81 -27.54
C SER A 76 -10.33 13.48 -28.68
N PRO A 77 -10.63 12.49 -29.55
CA PRO A 77 -9.81 12.21 -30.74
C PRO A 77 -9.73 13.38 -31.73
N LEU A 78 -10.72 14.28 -31.70
CA LEU A 78 -10.78 15.50 -32.51
C LEU A 78 -10.09 16.69 -31.82
N ASP A 79 -9.28 16.42 -30.79
CA ASP A 79 -8.50 17.40 -30.04
C ASP A 79 -9.31 18.43 -29.23
N TYR A 80 -10.64 18.27 -29.12
CA TYR A 80 -11.44 19.05 -28.17
C TYR A 80 -11.13 18.66 -26.73
N MET A 81 -10.96 19.67 -25.87
CA MET A 81 -10.83 19.49 -24.42
C MET A 81 -12.13 19.88 -23.72
N GLY A 82 -12.65 19.00 -22.90
CA GLY A 82 -13.82 19.31 -22.07
C GLY A 82 -14.05 18.29 -20.97
N TRP A 83 -15.11 18.48 -20.21
CA TRP A 83 -15.36 17.74 -18.99
C TRP A 83 -16.41 16.66 -19.21
N VAL A 84 -16.16 15.51 -18.63
CA VAL A 84 -17.07 14.36 -18.61
C VAL A 84 -17.16 13.92 -17.15
N LYS A 85 -18.35 13.52 -16.68
CA LYS A 85 -18.48 12.93 -15.35
C LYS A 85 -17.62 11.67 -15.29
N LYS A 86 -16.81 11.51 -14.25
CA LYS A 86 -15.94 10.36 -14.03
C LYS A 86 -16.71 9.05 -14.11
N ARG A 87 -17.89 8.99 -13.50
CA ARG A 87 -18.81 7.84 -13.64
C ARG A 87 -19.14 7.50 -15.09
N THR A 88 -19.40 8.51 -15.93
CA THR A 88 -19.65 8.29 -17.37
C THR A 88 -18.40 7.78 -18.07
N ILE A 89 -17.22 8.29 -17.75
CA ILE A 89 -15.97 7.74 -18.26
C ILE A 89 -15.84 6.29 -17.82
N ASP A 90 -15.96 5.98 -16.53
CA ASP A 90 -15.77 4.64 -16.02
C ASP A 90 -16.79 3.65 -16.60
N GLU A 91 -18.06 4.01 -16.72
CA GLU A 91 -19.12 3.17 -17.32
C GLU A 91 -18.96 2.97 -18.84
N ASN A 92 -18.37 3.94 -19.55
CA ASN A 92 -18.32 3.93 -21.02
C ASN A 92 -16.91 3.75 -21.59
N THR A 93 -15.89 3.63 -20.74
CA THR A 93 -14.49 3.38 -21.13
C THR A 93 -13.85 2.22 -20.37
N ARG A 94 -14.52 1.65 -19.34
CA ARG A 94 -14.21 0.28 -18.89
C ARG A 94 -14.57 -0.66 -20.03
N GLU A 95 -13.60 -0.87 -20.92
CA GLU A 95 -13.33 -2.18 -21.52
C GLU A 95 -13.89 -3.28 -20.57
N PRO A 96 -14.88 -4.12 -20.99
CA PRO A 96 -15.57 -5.01 -20.07
C PRO A 96 -14.53 -5.95 -19.49
N SER A 97 -14.07 -5.66 -18.28
CA SER A 97 -13.44 -6.62 -17.42
C SER A 97 -14.60 -7.43 -16.87
N LEU A 98 -14.54 -8.76 -16.98
CA LEU A 98 -15.21 -9.54 -15.94
C LEU A 98 -14.72 -8.98 -14.61
N GLU A 99 -15.64 -8.46 -13.80
CA GLU A 99 -15.32 -8.21 -12.41
C GLU A 99 -14.88 -9.55 -11.84
N LEU A 100 -13.69 -9.58 -11.25
CA LEU A 100 -13.26 -10.75 -10.48
C LEU A 100 -14.41 -11.07 -9.53
N GLY A 101 -14.77 -12.36 -9.42
CA GLY A 101 -15.83 -12.77 -8.52
C GLY A 101 -15.55 -12.32 -7.08
N GLU A 102 -16.58 -12.36 -6.23
CA GLU A 102 -16.37 -12.08 -4.82
C GLU A 102 -15.34 -13.04 -4.24
N TYR A 103 -14.40 -12.49 -3.47
CA TYR A 103 -13.46 -13.31 -2.73
C TYR A 103 -14.18 -14.00 -1.57
N VAL A 104 -14.03 -15.31 -1.48
CA VAL A 104 -14.68 -16.16 -0.49
C VAL A 104 -13.66 -17.12 0.13
N SER A 105 -14.00 -17.65 1.31
CA SER A 105 -13.26 -18.72 1.97
C SER A 105 -13.87 -20.11 1.72
N LYS A 106 -15.12 -20.18 1.23
CA LYS A 106 -15.82 -21.42 0.90
C LYS A 106 -16.74 -21.23 -0.31
N ALA A 107 -16.83 -22.24 -1.17
CA ALA A 107 -17.71 -22.25 -2.32
C ALA A 107 -18.08 -23.69 -2.74
N GLU A 108 -19.17 -23.82 -3.49
CA GLU A 108 -19.56 -25.05 -4.17
C GLU A 108 -19.82 -24.69 -5.64
N VAL A 109 -18.93 -25.10 -6.56
CA VAL A 109 -18.97 -24.72 -7.97
C VAL A 109 -18.52 -25.89 -8.84
N ASP A 110 -19.20 -26.11 -9.96
CA ASP A 110 -18.78 -27.05 -11.00
C ASP A 110 -17.58 -26.47 -11.75
N LEU A 111 -16.38 -26.94 -11.38
CA LEU A 111 -15.11 -26.44 -11.91
C LEU A 111 -14.75 -27.11 -13.24
N ASP A 112 -15.17 -28.36 -13.47
CA ASP A 112 -14.83 -29.15 -14.66
C ASP A 112 -15.95 -29.29 -15.70
N GLY A 113 -17.11 -28.71 -15.44
CA GLY A 113 -18.26 -28.69 -16.33
C GLY A 113 -19.00 -30.04 -16.41
N ASP A 114 -18.79 -30.95 -15.46
CA ASP A 114 -19.42 -32.29 -15.46
C ASP A 114 -20.86 -32.30 -14.90
N GLY A 115 -21.34 -31.12 -14.47
CA GLY A 115 -22.65 -30.91 -13.86
C GLY A 115 -22.69 -31.18 -12.35
N LYS A 116 -21.55 -31.50 -11.70
CA LYS A 116 -21.45 -31.69 -10.26
C LYS A 116 -20.52 -30.65 -9.66
N PRO A 117 -20.95 -29.94 -8.61
CA PRO A 117 -20.09 -28.92 -8.02
C PRO A 117 -19.02 -29.53 -7.11
N GLU A 118 -17.82 -28.97 -7.18
CA GLU A 118 -16.72 -29.19 -6.25
C GLU A 118 -16.90 -28.32 -5.00
N LYS A 119 -16.69 -28.91 -3.83
CA LYS A 119 -16.59 -28.17 -2.57
C LYS A 119 -15.17 -27.60 -2.42
N ILE A 120 -15.07 -26.28 -2.28
CA ILE A 120 -13.82 -25.55 -2.12
C ILE A 120 -13.82 -24.88 -0.74
N GLU A 121 -12.75 -25.04 0.03
CA GLU A 121 -12.68 -24.52 1.40
C GLU A 121 -11.24 -24.15 1.76
N ILE A 122 -11.04 -22.93 2.28
CA ILE A 122 -9.80 -22.54 2.94
C ILE A 122 -9.97 -22.80 4.44
N ILE A 123 -9.04 -23.58 5.01
CA ILE A 123 -8.95 -23.87 6.43
C ILE A 123 -7.66 -23.23 6.98
N PRO A 124 -7.76 -22.32 7.94
CA PRO A 124 -6.58 -21.73 8.57
C PRO A 124 -5.69 -22.78 9.22
N LYS A 125 -4.37 -22.73 8.96
CA LYS A 125 -3.43 -23.59 9.69
C LYS A 125 -3.27 -23.04 11.09
N HIS A 126 -3.59 -23.87 12.08
CA HIS A 126 -3.28 -23.56 13.46
C HIS A 126 -1.74 -23.47 13.60
N TRP A 127 -1.22 -22.29 13.96
CA TRP A 127 0.16 -22.04 14.41
C TRP A 127 1.29 -21.89 13.37
N CYS A 128 1.02 -21.72 12.07
CA CYS A 128 2.07 -21.33 11.12
C CYS A 128 1.52 -20.59 9.91
N TRP A 129 2.34 -19.69 9.36
CA TRP A 129 2.05 -18.80 8.24
C TRP A 129 1.39 -19.54 7.06
N GLY A 130 0.10 -19.23 6.83
CA GLY A 130 -0.68 -19.68 5.69
C GLY A 130 -1.98 -20.41 6.02
N ASN A 131 -2.87 -20.51 5.04
CA ASN A 131 -4.07 -21.34 5.15
C ASN A 131 -4.05 -22.46 4.12
N ASP A 132 -4.65 -23.59 4.47
CA ASP A 132 -4.76 -24.76 3.61
C ASP A 132 -5.99 -24.66 2.71
N LEU A 133 -5.80 -24.79 1.40
CA LEU A 133 -6.89 -24.86 0.44
C LEU A 133 -7.27 -26.33 0.19
N PHE A 134 -8.56 -26.63 0.28
CA PHE A 134 -9.15 -27.94 0.03
C PHE A 134 -10.10 -27.89 -1.16
N ILE A 135 -10.03 -28.89 -2.03
CA ILE A 135 -11.01 -29.14 -3.09
C ILE A 135 -11.51 -30.59 -2.94
N ASN A 136 -12.80 -30.79 -2.70
CA ASN A 136 -13.42 -32.07 -2.37
C ASN A 136 -12.67 -32.81 -1.24
N ASP A 137 -12.40 -32.10 -0.14
CA ASP A 137 -11.67 -32.56 1.04
C ASP A 137 -10.20 -33.00 0.78
N LYS A 138 -9.67 -32.75 -0.42
CA LYS A 138 -8.27 -32.98 -0.74
C LYS A 138 -7.47 -31.69 -0.54
N LEU A 139 -6.47 -31.76 0.36
CA LEU A 139 -5.51 -30.69 0.58
C LEU A 139 -4.73 -30.40 -0.70
N MET A 140 -4.63 -29.12 -1.04
CA MET A 140 -3.69 -28.62 -2.04
C MET A 140 -2.37 -28.28 -1.37
N GLU A 141 -1.32 -29.00 -1.76
CA GLU A 141 0.03 -28.73 -1.27
C GLU A 141 0.54 -27.39 -1.81
N ASN A 142 1.32 -26.67 -1.00
CA ASN A 142 1.98 -25.41 -1.36
C ASN A 142 1.05 -24.24 -1.71
N THR A 143 -0.22 -24.29 -1.30
CA THR A 143 -1.12 -23.14 -1.40
C THR A 143 -1.35 -22.56 0.00
N SER A 144 -0.69 -21.45 0.29
CA SER A 144 -0.91 -20.65 1.51
C SER A 144 -1.77 -19.45 1.15
N SER A 145 -3.10 -19.56 1.21
CA SER A 145 -3.98 -18.52 0.64
C SER A 145 -4.97 -17.94 1.63
N ASP A 146 -5.25 -16.65 1.57
CA ASP A 146 -6.24 -16.03 2.49
C ASP A 146 -7.66 -16.14 1.98
N ARG A 147 -7.79 -16.10 0.65
CA ARG A 147 -9.07 -16.06 -0.04
C ARG A 147 -8.90 -16.55 -1.46
N PHE A 148 -9.99 -17.00 -2.05
CA PHE A 148 -10.06 -17.31 -3.48
C PHE A 148 -11.26 -16.63 -4.12
N CYS A 149 -11.23 -16.48 -5.43
CA CYS A 149 -12.42 -16.18 -6.21
C CYS A 149 -12.52 -17.15 -7.39
N ILE A 150 -13.75 -17.40 -7.81
CA ILE A 150 -14.07 -18.23 -8.96
C ILE A 150 -14.06 -17.34 -10.18
N VAL A 151 -13.30 -17.72 -11.20
CA VAL A 151 -13.19 -16.98 -12.44
C VAL A 151 -13.50 -17.90 -13.62
N ASP A 152 -13.96 -17.29 -14.70
CA ASP A 152 -14.27 -17.99 -15.94
C ASP A 152 -13.36 -17.40 -17.02
N LEU A 153 -12.27 -18.09 -17.33
CA LEU A 153 -11.28 -17.62 -18.29
C LEU A 153 -11.83 -17.67 -19.73
N ASP A 154 -12.64 -18.67 -20.07
CA ASP A 154 -13.24 -18.90 -21.39
C ASP A 154 -14.71 -19.32 -21.27
N LYS A 155 -15.61 -18.34 -21.41
CA LYS A 155 -17.07 -18.54 -21.33
C LYS A 155 -17.65 -19.40 -22.45
N SER A 156 -16.85 -19.77 -23.43
CA SER A 156 -17.28 -20.69 -24.50
C SER A 156 -17.22 -22.15 -24.08
N ASP A 157 -16.57 -22.45 -22.96
CA ASP A 157 -16.57 -23.75 -22.31
C ASP A 157 -17.34 -23.73 -20.97
N ASP A 158 -17.51 -24.90 -20.38
CA ASP A 158 -18.22 -25.07 -19.11
C ASP A 158 -17.26 -25.06 -17.89
N PHE A 159 -15.95 -24.91 -18.11
CA PHE A 159 -14.94 -24.92 -17.04
C PHE A 159 -14.96 -23.62 -16.24
N LYS A 160 -14.48 -23.70 -15.00
CA LYS A 160 -14.20 -22.55 -14.14
C LYS A 160 -12.82 -22.72 -13.52
N GLU A 161 -12.13 -21.60 -13.34
CA GLU A 161 -10.82 -21.54 -12.70
C GLU A 161 -10.92 -20.93 -11.31
N LEU A 162 -9.91 -21.23 -10.50
CA LEU A 162 -9.75 -20.71 -9.16
C LEU A 162 -8.61 -19.70 -9.14
N LEU A 163 -8.91 -18.42 -8.93
CA LEU A 163 -7.89 -17.41 -8.62
C LEU A 163 -7.70 -17.37 -7.10
N VAL A 164 -6.56 -17.89 -6.65
CA VAL A 164 -6.17 -17.98 -5.25
C VAL A 164 -5.24 -16.81 -4.94
N VAL A 165 -5.65 -15.92 -4.05
CA VAL A 165 -4.90 -14.70 -3.72
C VAL A 165 -4.14 -14.87 -2.42
N PHE A 166 -2.91 -14.39 -2.44
CA PHE A 166 -2.02 -14.31 -1.29
C PHE A 166 -2.04 -12.85 -0.86
N SER A 167 -2.54 -12.55 0.35
CA SER A 167 -2.22 -11.26 0.94
C SER A 167 -0.85 -11.43 1.59
N PRO A 168 0.24 -10.86 1.06
CA PRO A 168 1.45 -10.74 1.86
C PRO A 168 1.06 -9.88 3.07
N TYR A 169 0.93 -10.51 4.23
CA TYR A 169 0.35 -9.97 5.48
C TYR A 169 0.94 -8.65 5.99
N PHE A 170 1.96 -8.08 5.33
CA PHE A 170 2.67 -6.89 5.78
C PHE A 170 2.80 -5.76 4.74
N THR A 171 2.24 -5.89 3.54
CA THR A 171 2.26 -4.78 2.58
C THR A 171 0.86 -4.36 2.19
N PHE A 172 0.21 -3.59 3.07
CA PHE A 172 -0.94 -2.78 2.72
C PHE A 172 -0.64 -2.07 1.39
N LYS A 173 -1.41 -2.38 0.34
CA LYS A 173 -1.42 -1.79 -1.02
C LYS A 173 -0.56 -2.38 -2.14
N ARG A 174 0.30 -3.38 -1.96
CA ARG A 174 0.87 -4.07 -3.14
C ARG A 174 -0.01 -5.24 -3.52
N SER A 175 -0.91 -4.91 -4.45
CA SER A 175 -1.63 -5.78 -5.37
C SER A 175 -1.77 -7.26 -5.05
N ASP A 176 -3.02 -7.71 -4.99
CA ASP A 176 -3.44 -9.11 -4.90
C ASP A 176 -2.81 -9.97 -6.01
N ALA A 177 -1.56 -10.38 -5.83
CA ALA A 177 -0.90 -11.37 -6.66
C ALA A 177 -1.45 -12.75 -6.24
N GLY A 178 -1.84 -13.54 -7.24
CA GLY A 178 -2.44 -14.84 -7.03
C GLY A 178 -1.89 -15.90 -7.96
N PHE A 179 -2.15 -17.16 -7.64
CA PHE A 179 -2.03 -18.24 -8.60
C PHE A 179 -3.41 -18.56 -9.15
N VAL A 180 -3.47 -18.86 -10.44
CA VAL A 180 -4.68 -19.37 -11.08
C VAL A 180 -4.54 -20.88 -11.18
N TYR A 181 -5.56 -21.60 -10.75
CA TYR A 181 -5.65 -23.04 -10.87
C TYR A 181 -6.84 -23.44 -11.73
N THR A 182 -6.68 -24.54 -12.46
CA THR A 182 -7.76 -25.22 -13.17
C THR A 182 -8.02 -26.57 -12.48
N TYR A 183 -9.28 -27.01 -12.48
CA TYR A 183 -9.63 -28.37 -12.05
C TYR A 183 -9.90 -29.20 -13.30
N PHE A 184 -8.91 -29.98 -13.73
CA PHE A 184 -8.96 -30.73 -14.96
C PHE A 184 -8.55 -32.18 -14.73
N ASN A 185 -9.32 -33.13 -15.27
CA ASN A 185 -9.12 -34.57 -15.04
C ASN A 185 -9.04 -34.95 -13.55
N LYS A 186 -9.87 -34.32 -12.72
CA LYS A 186 -9.88 -34.51 -11.24
C LYS A 186 -8.55 -34.15 -10.56
N LYS A 187 -7.76 -33.29 -11.19
CA LYS A 187 -6.52 -32.74 -10.65
C LYS A 187 -6.60 -31.23 -10.65
N VAL A 188 -6.06 -30.65 -9.60
CA VAL A 188 -5.86 -29.20 -9.53
C VAL A 188 -4.47 -28.92 -10.05
N GLU A 189 -4.37 -28.10 -11.09
CA GLU A 189 -3.09 -27.75 -11.69
C GLU A 189 -3.00 -26.24 -11.87
N PRO A 190 -1.81 -25.64 -11.64
CA PRO A 190 -1.63 -24.22 -11.89
C PRO A 190 -1.75 -23.95 -13.39
N VAL A 191 -2.51 -22.92 -13.76
CA VAL A 191 -2.63 -22.47 -15.15
C VAL A 191 -1.36 -21.73 -15.61
N LEU A 192 -0.56 -21.23 -14.63
CA LEU A 192 0.77 -20.64 -14.79
C LEU A 192 1.70 -21.08 -13.66
N ASP A 193 2.97 -21.32 -13.97
CA ASP A 193 4.00 -21.72 -12.99
C ASP A 193 4.53 -20.54 -12.14
N LYS A 194 3.87 -19.38 -12.18
CA LYS A 194 4.23 -18.18 -11.43
C LYS A 194 2.98 -17.48 -10.90
N SER A 195 3.12 -16.75 -9.81
CA SER A 195 2.06 -15.85 -9.35
C SER A 195 1.93 -14.67 -10.32
N ILE A 196 0.70 -14.22 -10.51
CA ILE A 196 0.37 -13.12 -11.39
C ILE A 196 -0.60 -12.17 -10.70
N GLN A 197 -0.46 -10.89 -10.99
CA GLN A 197 -1.46 -9.91 -10.60
C GLN A 197 -2.47 -9.78 -11.75
N ILE A 198 -3.61 -10.45 -11.66
CA ILE A 198 -4.65 -10.33 -12.69
C ILE A 198 -5.24 -8.92 -12.63
N THR A 199 -5.13 -8.21 -13.75
CA THR A 199 -5.83 -6.93 -13.94
C THR A 199 -7.16 -7.11 -14.61
N ARG A 200 -7.28 -8.13 -15.48
CA ARG A 200 -8.48 -8.34 -16.28
C ARG A 200 -8.58 -9.74 -16.88
N ILE A 201 -9.81 -10.25 -16.94
CA ILE A 201 -10.21 -11.47 -17.65
C ILE A 201 -11.29 -11.10 -18.67
N MET A 202 -11.13 -11.57 -19.91
CA MET A 202 -12.05 -11.26 -21.02
C MET A 202 -13.19 -12.26 -21.16
N GLY A 203 -12.98 -13.51 -20.71
CA GLY A 203 -13.94 -14.60 -20.88
C GLY A 203 -13.91 -15.24 -22.27
N ASP A 204 -12.87 -14.99 -23.07
CA ASP A 204 -12.59 -15.61 -24.37
C ASP A 204 -11.21 -16.30 -24.38
N GLY A 205 -10.72 -16.68 -23.20
CA GLY A 205 -9.38 -17.19 -22.95
C GLY A 205 -8.31 -16.12 -22.75
N LEU A 206 -8.58 -14.83 -23.04
CA LEU A 206 -7.60 -13.77 -22.84
C LEU A 206 -7.56 -13.25 -21.40
N VAL A 207 -6.34 -13.19 -20.84
CA VAL A 207 -6.07 -12.70 -19.49
C VAL A 207 -4.99 -11.62 -19.55
N TYR A 208 -5.20 -10.52 -18.84
CA TYR A 208 -4.24 -9.43 -18.72
C TYR A 208 -3.71 -9.36 -17.30
N CYS A 209 -2.40 -9.44 -17.16
CA CYS A 209 -1.72 -9.46 -15.88
C CYS A 209 -0.81 -8.25 -15.75
N GLN A 210 -0.79 -7.61 -14.59
CA GLN A 210 0.20 -6.59 -14.29
C GLN A 210 1.54 -7.27 -14.02
N LYS A 211 2.56 -6.82 -14.75
CA LYS A 211 3.96 -7.16 -14.53
C LYS A 211 4.63 -5.97 -13.85
N ASN A 212 5.18 -6.20 -12.66
CA ASN A 212 6.04 -5.22 -12.02
C ASN A 212 7.34 -5.09 -12.83
N LEU A 213 7.61 -3.89 -13.31
CA LEU A 213 8.88 -3.55 -13.94
C LEU A 213 9.80 -2.90 -12.90
N PRO A 214 11.12 -2.80 -13.14
CA PRO A 214 11.98 -2.05 -12.23
C PRO A 214 11.53 -0.60 -12.01
N VAL A 215 10.90 0.02 -13.02
CA VAL A 215 10.22 1.31 -12.88
C VAL A 215 8.81 1.21 -13.45
N GLY A 216 7.83 1.33 -12.56
CA GLY A 216 6.41 1.25 -12.89
C GLY A 216 5.94 -0.18 -13.13
N SER A 217 4.95 -0.33 -14.00
CA SER A 217 4.36 -1.63 -14.32
C SER A 217 3.90 -1.70 -15.76
N ALA A 218 3.88 -2.91 -16.30
CA ALA A 218 3.37 -3.23 -17.61
C ALA A 218 2.16 -4.16 -17.53
N ILE A 219 1.47 -4.33 -18.65
CA ILE A 219 0.44 -5.36 -18.80
C ILE A 219 1.00 -6.46 -19.70
N GLU A 220 1.15 -7.67 -19.15
CA GLU A 220 1.35 -8.91 -19.91
C GLU A 220 -0.01 -9.43 -20.38
N LYS A 221 -0.05 -9.98 -21.60
CA LYS A 221 -1.24 -10.60 -22.17
C LYS A 221 -1.01 -12.11 -22.28
N TYR A 222 -1.97 -12.87 -21.81
CA TYR A 222 -1.97 -14.32 -21.88
C TYR A 222 -3.19 -14.82 -22.66
N ILE A 223 -3.07 -15.99 -23.26
CA ILE A 223 -4.17 -16.72 -23.89
C ILE A 223 -4.24 -18.13 -23.33
N LEU A 224 -5.43 -18.56 -22.95
CA LEU A 224 -5.69 -19.91 -22.49
C LEU A 224 -5.59 -20.89 -23.66
N ASP A 225 -4.74 -21.89 -23.52
CA ASP A 225 -4.75 -23.08 -24.37
C ASP A 225 -5.75 -24.08 -23.79
N ASN A 226 -6.87 -24.27 -24.50
CA ASN A 226 -7.96 -25.11 -24.04
C ASN A 226 -7.61 -26.61 -24.03
N GLU A 227 -6.58 -27.06 -24.77
CA GLU A 227 -6.15 -28.46 -24.74
C GLU A 227 -5.33 -28.76 -23.48
N THR A 228 -4.40 -27.87 -23.14
CA THR A 228 -3.48 -28.04 -22.00
C THR A 228 -3.98 -27.41 -20.70
N ARG A 229 -5.00 -26.54 -20.80
CA ARG A 229 -5.49 -25.65 -19.73
C ARG A 229 -4.37 -24.82 -19.10
N LYS A 230 -3.41 -24.37 -19.92
CA LYS A 230 -2.33 -23.47 -19.51
C LYS A 230 -2.48 -22.11 -20.18
N LEU A 231 -2.08 -21.05 -19.49
CA LEU A 231 -2.01 -19.71 -20.07
C LEU A 231 -0.66 -19.55 -20.74
N ASN A 232 -0.68 -19.30 -22.04
CA ASN A 232 0.51 -18.99 -22.81
C ASN A 232 0.70 -17.48 -22.91
N LEU A 233 1.90 -16.99 -22.61
CA LEU A 233 2.24 -15.58 -22.80
C LEU A 233 2.13 -15.24 -24.29
N ILE A 234 1.37 -14.21 -24.62
CA ILE A 234 1.43 -13.58 -25.93
C ILE A 234 2.62 -12.64 -25.89
N GLU A 235 3.74 -13.08 -26.45
CA GLU A 235 4.99 -12.32 -26.46
C GLU A 235 4.78 -10.92 -27.03
N ALA A 236 5.27 -9.93 -26.29
CA ALA A 236 5.32 -8.55 -26.70
C ALA A 236 6.77 -8.09 -26.55
N ASP A 237 7.38 -7.67 -27.66
CA ASP A 237 8.75 -7.15 -27.67
C ASP A 237 8.87 -5.84 -26.87
N THR A 238 7.76 -5.16 -26.56
CA THR A 238 7.79 -3.87 -25.89
C THR A 238 6.53 -3.67 -25.06
N PHE A 239 6.74 -3.26 -23.81
CA PHE A 239 5.71 -2.89 -22.85
C PHE A 239 5.57 -1.37 -22.79
N TYR A 240 4.36 -0.84 -22.90
CA TYR A 240 4.14 0.61 -22.75
C TYR A 240 3.83 0.95 -21.29
N THR A 241 4.48 1.98 -20.75
CA THR A 241 4.33 2.39 -19.35
C THR A 241 3.69 3.77 -19.23
N ASN A 242 4.11 4.74 -20.05
CA ASN A 242 3.69 6.16 -20.01
C ASN A 242 3.81 6.80 -18.62
N LEU A 243 4.82 6.40 -17.85
CA LEU A 243 5.05 6.92 -16.49
C LEU A 243 5.81 8.24 -16.55
N GLU A 244 5.26 9.31 -15.97
CA GLU A 244 5.99 10.57 -15.76
C GLU A 244 6.83 10.50 -14.48
N ILE A 245 8.08 10.94 -14.56
CA ILE A 245 9.03 10.88 -13.43
C ILE A 245 10.01 12.04 -13.46
N THR A 246 10.39 12.53 -12.28
CA THR A 246 11.39 13.60 -12.12
C THR A 246 12.78 13.01 -12.01
N VAL A 247 13.73 13.63 -12.72
CA VAL A 247 15.13 13.22 -12.73
C VAL A 247 15.90 13.85 -11.57
N LYS A 248 16.62 13.03 -10.80
CA LYS A 248 17.51 13.45 -9.71
C LYS A 248 18.88 13.89 -10.23
N ASP A 249 19.50 13.04 -11.05
CA ASP A 249 20.85 13.26 -11.59
C ASP A 249 20.86 13.14 -13.12
N SER A 250 21.76 13.87 -13.78
CA SER A 250 21.81 13.86 -15.25
C SER A 250 22.15 12.48 -15.82
N PHE A 251 21.59 12.10 -16.97
CA PHE A 251 22.00 10.90 -17.72
C PHE A 251 21.75 11.04 -19.22
N SER A 252 22.42 10.22 -20.03
CA SER A 252 22.36 10.32 -21.49
C SER A 252 21.33 9.36 -22.08
N LEU A 253 20.52 9.85 -23.02
CA LEU A 253 19.70 9.02 -23.90
C LEU A 253 20.49 8.66 -25.15
N GLN A 254 20.28 7.44 -25.66
CA GLN A 254 20.83 6.94 -26.91
C GLN A 254 19.79 7.05 -28.03
N THR A 255 20.26 7.19 -29.27
CA THR A 255 19.36 7.21 -30.44
C THR A 255 18.69 5.86 -30.70
N LYS A 256 19.37 4.76 -30.35
CA LYS A 256 18.90 3.37 -30.47
C LYS A 256 19.48 2.55 -29.32
N MET A 257 18.76 1.49 -28.94
CA MET A 257 19.28 0.50 -27.99
C MET A 257 20.61 -0.07 -28.43
N ASN A 258 21.50 -0.36 -27.48
CA ASN A 258 22.82 -0.94 -27.71
C ASN A 258 23.72 -0.11 -28.65
N THR A 259 23.55 1.22 -28.69
CA THR A 259 24.43 2.11 -29.48
C THR A 259 25.14 3.11 -28.58
N GLN A 260 26.41 3.40 -28.86
CA GLN A 260 27.12 4.46 -28.13
C GLN A 260 26.74 5.88 -28.60
N GLN A 261 25.78 6.00 -29.53
CA GLN A 261 25.38 7.29 -30.08
C GLN A 261 24.38 7.99 -29.17
N ILE A 262 24.90 8.95 -28.40
CA ILE A 262 24.12 9.84 -27.54
C ILE A 262 23.19 10.73 -28.39
N LEU A 263 21.91 10.73 -28.05
CA LEU A 263 20.88 11.61 -28.61
C LEU A 263 20.88 12.96 -27.89
N CYS A 264 20.75 12.93 -26.56
CA CYS A 264 20.75 14.10 -25.69
C CYS A 264 21.03 13.68 -24.25
N ASP A 265 21.42 14.64 -23.41
CA ASP A 265 21.44 14.48 -21.96
C ASP A 265 20.11 14.94 -21.37
N VAL A 266 19.64 14.19 -20.37
CA VAL A 266 18.53 14.53 -19.49
C VAL A 266 19.13 15.20 -18.26
N ASN A 267 18.57 16.34 -17.84
CA ASN A 267 19.11 17.14 -16.75
C ASN A 267 18.38 16.87 -15.43
N PRO A 268 19.01 17.15 -14.28
CA PRO A 268 18.33 17.18 -12.99
C PRO A 268 17.09 18.07 -13.03
N ASN A 269 16.02 17.62 -12.38
CA ASN A 269 14.68 18.22 -12.33
C ASN A 269 13.88 18.20 -13.64
N ASP A 270 14.39 17.59 -14.73
CA ASP A 270 13.54 17.32 -15.89
C ASP A 270 12.42 16.33 -15.50
N VAL A 271 11.20 16.59 -15.95
CA VAL A 271 10.07 15.64 -15.89
C VAL A 271 10.04 14.87 -17.20
N ILE A 272 10.51 13.63 -17.18
CA ILE A 272 10.54 12.74 -18.34
C ILE A 272 9.34 11.80 -18.33
N THR A 273 8.98 11.27 -19.50
CA THR A 273 8.01 10.17 -19.63
C THR A 273 8.75 8.90 -20.03
N LEU A 274 8.66 7.85 -19.22
CA LEU A 274 9.00 6.49 -19.64
C LEU A 274 7.86 6.02 -20.56
N VAL A 275 8.12 5.97 -21.86
CA VAL A 275 7.09 5.63 -22.86
C VAL A 275 6.91 4.13 -22.95
N ALA A 276 8.02 3.41 -23.02
CA ALA A 276 8.06 1.98 -23.25
C ALA A 276 9.26 1.35 -22.55
N CYS A 277 9.17 0.05 -22.33
CA CYS A 277 10.19 -0.80 -21.74
C CYS A 277 10.33 -2.08 -22.57
N THR A 278 11.54 -2.51 -22.84
CA THR A 278 11.84 -3.78 -23.51
C THR A 278 12.91 -4.51 -22.74
N ILE A 279 12.84 -5.84 -22.76
CA ILE A 279 13.86 -6.71 -22.18
C ILE A 279 14.76 -7.14 -23.34
N VAL A 280 16.06 -6.90 -23.23
CA VAL A 280 17.02 -7.38 -24.21
C VAL A 280 17.61 -8.67 -23.68
N GLU A 281 17.42 -9.77 -24.41
CA GLU A 281 18.05 -11.05 -24.07
C GLU A 281 19.57 -10.87 -23.97
N SER A 282 20.12 -11.23 -22.82
CA SER A 282 21.57 -11.32 -22.63
C SER A 282 22.01 -12.77 -22.79
N ASN A 283 23.14 -12.96 -23.47
CA ASN A 283 23.81 -14.26 -23.53
C ASN A 283 24.62 -14.54 -22.24
N GLU A 284 24.69 -13.60 -21.30
CA GLU A 284 25.37 -13.80 -20.03
C GLU A 284 24.48 -14.60 -19.06
N PRO A 285 25.04 -15.56 -18.31
CA PRO A 285 24.30 -16.35 -17.33
C PRO A 285 23.62 -15.42 -16.30
N VAL A 286 22.36 -15.73 -16.00
CA VAL A 286 21.40 -14.93 -15.21
C VAL A 286 21.73 -14.97 -13.71
N ASP A 287 22.98 -14.75 -13.35
CA ASP A 287 23.43 -14.71 -11.94
C ASP A 287 23.33 -13.29 -11.36
N SER A 288 23.12 -12.25 -12.19
CA SER A 288 22.89 -10.87 -11.75
C SER A 288 21.41 -10.48 -11.87
N TYR A 289 20.88 -9.87 -10.80
CA TYR A 289 19.56 -9.26 -10.67
C TYR A 289 18.91 -8.86 -12.01
N TRP A 290 17.70 -9.38 -12.27
CA TRP A 290 16.89 -9.19 -13.47
C TRP A 290 16.82 -7.75 -14.01
N SER A 291 17.09 -6.74 -13.19
CA SER A 291 17.03 -5.32 -13.51
C SER A 291 17.97 -4.85 -14.62
N ASP A 292 19.09 -5.55 -14.88
CA ASP A 292 20.13 -5.00 -15.74
C ASP A 292 19.83 -5.12 -17.25
N TYR A 293 18.81 -5.89 -17.62
CA TYR A 293 18.46 -6.15 -19.02
C TYR A 293 17.31 -5.29 -19.57
N TYR A 294 16.79 -4.36 -18.76
CA TYR A 294 15.67 -3.50 -19.16
C TYR A 294 16.18 -2.25 -19.88
N TRP A 295 15.61 -1.99 -21.05
CA TRP A 295 15.79 -0.75 -21.79
C TRP A 295 14.49 0.03 -21.81
N TYR A 296 14.58 1.32 -21.51
CA TYR A 296 13.43 2.22 -21.50
C TYR A 296 13.53 3.20 -22.66
N GLN A 297 12.43 3.34 -23.39
CA GLN A 297 12.23 4.47 -24.31
C GLN A 297 11.73 5.65 -23.49
N ILE A 298 12.49 6.74 -23.50
CA ILE A 298 12.28 7.90 -22.64
C ILE A 298 12.03 9.11 -23.52
N LYS A 299 10.96 9.85 -23.20
CA LYS A 299 10.63 11.13 -23.80
C LYS A 299 10.97 12.27 -22.84
N THR A 300 11.77 13.22 -23.31
CA THR A 300 12.19 14.41 -22.55
C THR A 300 11.14 15.54 -22.61
N PRO A 301 11.22 16.57 -21.75
CA PRO A 301 10.31 17.73 -21.78
C PRO A 301 10.24 18.45 -23.13
N ASN A 302 11.36 18.52 -23.87
CA ASN A 302 11.40 19.14 -25.20
C ASN A 302 10.90 18.21 -26.33
N GLY A 303 10.40 17.02 -25.99
CA GLY A 303 9.79 16.08 -26.92
C GLY A 303 10.75 15.14 -27.64
N LEU A 304 12.06 15.19 -27.36
CA LEU A 304 13.00 14.19 -27.88
C LEU A 304 12.69 12.83 -27.26
N THR A 305 12.85 11.76 -28.04
CA THR A 305 12.62 10.39 -27.58
C THR A 305 13.83 9.54 -27.90
N GLY A 306 14.44 8.98 -26.87
CA GLY A 306 15.62 8.13 -26.97
C GLY A 306 15.50 6.89 -26.08
N TRP A 307 16.58 6.12 -26.00
CA TRP A 307 16.65 4.88 -25.23
C TRP A 307 17.71 4.98 -24.14
N ALA A 308 17.44 4.46 -22.96
CA ALA A 308 18.44 4.29 -21.92
C ALA A 308 18.29 2.92 -21.27
N GLU A 309 19.41 2.32 -20.92
CA GLU A 309 19.44 1.07 -20.16
C GLU A 309 19.18 1.37 -18.68
N TYR A 310 18.33 0.59 -18.03
CA TYR A 310 17.86 0.86 -16.66
C TYR A 310 19.00 1.12 -15.68
N ARG A 311 20.04 0.28 -15.70
CA ARG A 311 21.21 0.42 -14.81
C ARG A 311 21.94 1.76 -14.95
N THR A 312 21.78 2.46 -16.07
CA THR A 312 22.45 3.74 -16.31
C THR A 312 21.72 4.93 -15.66
N PHE A 313 20.45 4.76 -15.31
CA PHE A 313 19.63 5.85 -14.78
C PHE A 313 18.81 5.51 -13.53
N LYS A 314 18.74 4.24 -13.08
CA LYS A 314 17.90 3.84 -11.94
C LYS A 314 18.09 4.68 -10.68
N ASP A 315 19.35 4.94 -10.30
CA ASP A 315 19.69 5.71 -9.09
C ASP A 315 19.62 7.23 -9.32
N ARG A 316 19.24 7.63 -10.54
CA ARG A 316 19.16 9.02 -11.03
C ARG A 316 17.72 9.50 -11.19
N LEU A 317 16.74 8.68 -10.80
CA LEU A 317 15.33 9.04 -10.79
C LEU A 317 14.86 9.32 -9.37
N VAL A 318 13.81 10.13 -9.23
CA VAL A 318 13.02 10.22 -8.01
C VAL A 318 11.87 9.22 -8.16
N LEU A 319 12.06 7.96 -7.72
CA LEU A 319 11.02 6.94 -7.82
C LEU A 319 9.94 7.19 -6.77
N SER A 320 8.68 6.96 -7.14
CA SER A 320 7.59 7.02 -6.18
C SER A 320 7.71 5.95 -5.08
N SER A 321 8.50 4.88 -5.28
CA SER A 321 8.78 3.89 -4.23
C SER A 321 9.84 4.37 -3.23
N ASP A 322 10.81 5.16 -3.70
CA ASP A 322 11.72 5.87 -2.80
C ASP A 322 10.92 6.91 -2.03
N LEU A 323 9.88 7.48 -2.65
CA LEU A 323 8.86 8.27 -1.95
C LEU A 323 7.84 7.41 -1.18
N ASP A 324 7.52 6.16 -1.48
CA ASP A 324 6.48 5.42 -0.71
C ASP A 324 7.05 4.74 0.56
N GLU A 325 8.36 4.46 0.61
CA GLU A 325 9.02 4.06 1.87
C GLU A 325 9.52 5.27 2.68
N ILE A 326 9.86 6.40 2.02
CA ILE A 326 10.30 7.65 2.70
C ILE A 326 9.14 8.67 2.91
N GLU A 327 8.02 8.62 2.18
CA GLU A 327 6.78 9.42 2.43
C GLU A 327 5.73 8.60 3.20
N ARG A 328 5.88 7.28 3.38
CA ARG A 328 5.12 6.60 4.46
C ARG A 328 5.48 7.16 5.84
N TYR A 329 6.62 7.83 5.89
CA TYR A 329 7.37 8.14 7.06
C TYR A 329 8.26 9.34 6.73
N ASP A 330 7.69 10.56 6.67
CA ASP A 330 8.39 11.86 6.44
C ASP A 330 9.52 12.09 7.49
N TYR A 331 10.53 11.23 7.48
CA TYR A 331 11.66 11.24 8.38
C TYR A 331 12.83 11.85 7.62
N PHE A 332 13.34 12.92 8.19
CA PHE A 332 14.48 13.65 7.71
C PHE A 332 15.78 13.03 8.25
N GLU A 333 16.83 13.01 7.43
CA GLU A 333 18.21 12.93 7.95
C GLU A 333 18.70 14.32 8.39
N THR A 334 18.14 15.38 7.78
CA THR A 334 18.42 16.79 8.08
C THR A 334 17.15 17.64 7.92
N ALA A 335 16.87 18.53 8.87
CA ALA A 335 15.77 19.49 8.81
C ALA A 335 16.17 20.80 9.50
N SER A 336 15.36 21.85 9.32
CA SER A 336 15.54 23.10 10.06
C SER A 336 14.19 23.64 10.53
N ALA A 337 14.11 24.05 11.79
CA ALA A 337 12.90 24.62 12.39
C ALA A 337 13.26 25.53 13.57
N ASP A 338 12.41 26.51 13.86
CA ASP A 338 12.39 27.18 15.17
C ASP A 338 11.75 26.21 16.18
N LEU A 339 12.58 25.57 17.00
CA LEU A 339 12.18 24.48 17.91
C LEU A 339 11.65 24.97 19.25
N ASN A 340 11.92 26.22 19.64
CA ASN A 340 11.52 26.81 20.92
C ASN A 340 10.84 28.19 20.77
N ASN A 341 10.45 28.54 19.54
CA ASN A 341 9.81 29.79 19.13
C ASN A 341 10.56 31.05 19.58
N ASP A 342 11.89 31.00 19.65
CA ASP A 342 12.72 32.15 20.04
C ASP A 342 13.06 33.07 18.85
N GLY A 343 12.57 32.73 17.66
CA GLY A 343 12.80 33.41 16.40
C GLY A 343 14.09 33.00 15.69
N LYS A 344 14.86 32.05 16.24
CA LYS A 344 16.01 31.44 15.57
C LYS A 344 15.60 30.12 14.95
N ILE A 345 16.29 29.75 13.87
CA ILE A 345 16.10 28.48 13.20
C ILE A 345 17.24 27.56 13.62
N GLU A 346 16.89 26.44 14.25
CA GLU A 346 17.81 25.37 14.55
C GLU A 346 17.97 24.44 13.33
N ASN A 347 19.20 23.99 13.09
CA ASN A 347 19.47 22.91 12.14
C ASN A 347 19.52 21.59 12.92
N VAL A 348 18.69 20.64 12.53
CA VAL A 348 18.58 19.30 13.11
C VAL A 348 19.13 18.30 12.11
N TRP A 349 20.00 17.39 12.55
CA TRP A 349 20.41 16.26 11.74
C TRP A 349 20.71 15.04 12.59
N ILE A 350 20.74 13.85 11.98
CA ILE A 350 20.99 12.61 12.69
C ILE A 350 22.12 11.81 12.02
N ASP A 351 23.13 11.46 12.81
CA ASP A 351 24.22 10.57 12.40
C ASP A 351 23.88 9.14 12.84
N ILE A 352 23.41 8.32 11.90
CA ILE A 352 23.04 6.92 12.17
C ILE A 352 24.25 6.00 11.95
N VAL A 353 24.56 5.17 12.94
CA VAL A 353 25.66 4.21 12.86
C VAL A 353 25.27 3.07 11.93
N LYS A 354 26.07 2.93 10.88
CA LYS A 354 25.95 1.89 9.85
C LYS A 354 27.09 0.88 10.05
N ARG A 355 26.77 -0.40 10.24
CA ARG A 355 27.76 -1.47 10.43
C ARG A 355 27.78 -2.40 9.22
N PRO A 356 28.95 -2.84 8.74
CA PRO A 356 28.99 -3.90 7.74
C PRO A 356 28.44 -5.19 8.37
N TYR A 357 27.50 -5.82 7.69
CA TYR A 357 26.94 -7.11 8.09
C TYR A 357 27.18 -8.15 7.00
N ARG A 358 27.25 -9.43 7.42
CA ARG A 358 27.34 -10.58 6.52
C ARG A 358 26.27 -11.58 6.89
N PHE A 359 25.36 -11.84 5.95
CA PHE A 359 24.38 -12.92 6.07
C PHE A 359 24.80 -14.07 5.17
N GLN A 360 24.62 -15.31 5.64
CA GLN A 360 24.77 -16.49 4.81
C GLN A 360 23.47 -16.73 4.04
N ASP A 361 23.51 -16.69 2.71
CA ASP A 361 22.37 -17.11 1.90
C ASP A 361 22.20 -18.63 2.04
N TYR A 362 21.13 -19.04 2.72
CA TYR A 362 20.85 -20.46 2.97
C TYR A 362 20.59 -21.28 1.70
N ARG A 363 20.40 -20.64 0.54
CA ARG A 363 20.13 -21.35 -0.72
C ARG A 363 21.39 -21.90 -1.37
N ASP A 364 22.53 -21.24 -1.21
CA ASP A 364 23.76 -21.57 -1.94
C ASP A 364 25.05 -21.47 -1.10
N ASP A 365 24.94 -21.28 0.21
CA ASP A 365 26.06 -21.10 1.15
C ASP A 365 26.98 -19.90 0.82
N SER A 366 26.52 -18.97 -0.03
CA SER A 366 27.24 -17.73 -0.30
C SER A 366 27.07 -16.72 0.86
N TRP A 367 28.02 -15.79 0.98
CA TRP A 367 27.95 -14.68 1.92
C TRP A 367 27.51 -13.43 1.18
N ILE A 368 26.39 -12.84 1.61
CA ILE A 368 25.95 -11.53 1.16
C ILE A 368 26.52 -10.50 2.12
N GLU A 369 27.33 -9.58 1.60
CA GLU A 369 27.81 -8.42 2.34
C GLU A 369 26.81 -7.27 2.19
N GLY A 370 26.44 -6.64 3.30
CA GLY A 370 25.52 -5.51 3.33
C GLY A 370 25.93 -4.48 4.36
N ILE A 371 25.16 -3.39 4.41
CA ILE A 371 25.24 -2.40 5.48
C ILE A 371 23.97 -2.55 6.32
N GLU A 372 24.15 -2.94 7.58
CA GLU A 372 23.11 -2.94 8.59
C GLU A 372 23.03 -1.54 9.20
N ILE A 373 21.83 -0.96 9.12
CA ILE A 373 21.46 0.21 9.91
C ILE A 373 21.26 -0.29 11.33
N THR A 374 21.84 0.38 12.32
CA THR A 374 21.69 -0.02 13.73
C THR A 374 20.79 0.95 14.47
N GLY A 375 20.38 0.62 15.69
CA GLY A 375 19.72 1.56 16.60
C GLY A 375 20.64 2.57 17.27
N GLU A 376 21.93 2.56 16.94
CA GLU A 376 22.90 3.52 17.45
C GLU A 376 22.91 4.78 16.57
N TYR A 377 22.68 5.95 17.16
CA TYR A 377 22.68 7.22 16.46
C TYR A 377 23.09 8.39 17.35
N THR A 378 23.42 9.52 16.71
CA THR A 378 23.61 10.81 17.38
C THR A 378 22.67 11.84 16.74
N LEU A 379 21.73 12.38 17.52
CA LEU A 379 20.88 13.48 17.12
C LEU A 379 21.60 14.80 17.41
N HIS A 380 21.69 15.67 16.42
CA HIS A 380 22.33 16.97 16.49
C HIS A 380 21.31 18.10 16.31
N ILE A 381 21.48 19.17 17.09
CA ILE A 381 20.71 20.42 16.99
C ILE A 381 21.71 21.57 17.13
N ASN A 382 22.07 22.21 16.02
CA ASN A 382 23.17 23.18 15.97
C ASN A 382 24.46 22.60 16.63
N ASP A 383 24.99 23.27 17.66
CA ASP A 383 26.20 22.84 18.36
C ASP A 383 25.93 21.80 19.47
N PHE A 384 24.67 21.37 19.65
CA PHE A 384 24.26 20.38 20.65
C PHE A 384 24.09 19.00 20.01
N SER A 385 24.35 17.96 20.81
CA SER A 385 24.16 16.58 20.37
C SER A 385 23.76 15.67 21.51
N VAL A 386 22.95 14.65 21.22
CA VAL A 386 22.61 13.56 22.14
C VAL A 386 22.81 12.23 21.44
N HIS A 387 23.51 11.32 22.09
CA HIS A 387 23.74 9.96 21.61
C HIS A 387 22.68 9.02 22.18
N ALA A 388 22.17 8.12 21.36
CA ALA A 388 21.26 7.06 21.77
C ALA A 388 21.67 5.73 21.11
N ASN A 389 21.30 4.65 21.79
CA ASN A 389 21.49 3.29 21.32
C ASN A 389 20.22 2.52 21.65
N ASP A 390 19.35 2.43 20.66
CA ASP A 390 18.09 1.71 20.72
C ASP A 390 18.33 0.27 20.23
N ASP A 391 17.49 -0.67 20.65
CA ASP A 391 17.60 -2.07 20.21
C ASP A 391 17.22 -2.24 18.73
N ASP A 392 16.55 -1.22 18.15
CA ASP A 392 15.91 -1.24 16.85
C ASP A 392 16.51 -0.25 15.87
N ASN A 393 16.42 -0.52 14.57
CA ASN A 393 17.17 0.20 13.54
C ASN A 393 16.62 1.62 13.35
N CYS A 394 17.44 2.63 13.63
CA CYS A 394 17.08 4.04 13.47
C CYS A 394 17.01 4.42 11.99
N VAL A 395 15.90 5.03 11.55
CA VAL A 395 15.69 5.42 10.14
C VAL A 395 15.90 6.91 9.92
N GLY A 396 15.50 7.74 10.88
CA GLY A 396 15.52 9.19 10.75
C GLY A 396 14.64 9.87 11.80
N PHE A 397 14.28 11.14 11.58
CA PHE A 397 13.45 11.88 12.54
C PHE A 397 12.42 12.80 11.89
N LYS A 398 11.33 13.13 12.60
CA LYS A 398 10.33 14.12 12.20
C LYS A 398 10.15 15.18 13.27
N ILE A 399 9.79 16.41 12.87
CA ILE A 399 9.53 17.52 13.79
C ILE A 399 8.02 17.74 13.85
N ILE A 400 7.43 17.62 15.04
CA ILE A 400 6.00 17.77 15.29
C ILE A 400 5.79 18.71 16.48
N ASP A 401 4.88 19.65 16.33
CA ASP A 401 4.38 20.50 17.42
C ASP A 401 3.25 19.75 18.14
N ILE A 402 3.53 19.19 19.32
CA ILE A 402 2.55 18.43 20.11
C ILE A 402 1.56 19.39 20.77
N ASP A 403 2.04 20.37 21.53
CA ASP A 403 1.25 21.39 22.22
C ASP A 403 1.48 22.75 21.58
N LYS A 404 0.50 23.19 20.79
CA LYS A 404 0.59 24.44 20.01
C LYS A 404 0.63 25.70 20.88
N THR A 405 0.52 25.56 22.19
CA THR A 405 0.46 26.67 23.15
C THR A 405 1.76 26.84 23.94
N ASP A 406 2.66 25.86 23.95
CA ASP A 406 3.86 25.87 24.79
C ASP A 406 5.10 26.46 24.12
N ASN A 407 5.01 26.77 22.81
CA ASN A 407 6.07 27.32 21.96
C ASN A 407 7.20 26.35 21.61
N PHE A 408 7.06 25.06 21.89
CA PHE A 408 8.04 24.06 21.52
C PHE A 408 7.60 23.23 20.31
N LYS A 409 8.58 22.61 19.67
CA LYS A 409 8.37 21.50 18.75
C LYS A 409 9.21 20.32 19.19
N GLU A 410 8.66 19.14 19.06
CA GLU A 410 9.28 17.88 19.42
C GLU A 410 9.87 17.19 18.20
N ILE A 411 10.98 16.49 18.44
CA ILE A 411 11.68 15.68 17.45
C ILE A 411 11.43 14.22 17.78
N PHE A 412 10.76 13.51 16.88
CA PHE A 412 10.50 12.08 16.99
C PHE A 412 11.55 11.37 16.14
N VAL A 413 12.50 10.70 16.78
CA VAL A 413 13.47 9.82 16.12
C VAL A 413 12.86 8.42 16.04
N PHE A 414 12.73 7.92 14.82
CA PHE A 414 12.06 6.65 14.55
C PHE A 414 13.05 5.53 14.33
N SER A 415 12.73 4.41 14.96
CA SER A 415 13.42 3.14 14.87
C SER A 415 12.43 2.04 14.54
N HIS A 416 12.87 1.02 13.79
CA HIS A 416 12.04 -0.15 13.47
C HIS A 416 12.75 -1.44 13.83
N GLY A 417 12.02 -2.35 14.48
CA GLY A 417 12.52 -3.66 14.85
C GLY A 417 12.46 -4.67 13.70
N SER A 418 13.15 -5.78 13.90
CA SER A 418 13.15 -6.92 12.96
C SER A 418 11.77 -7.58 12.78
N CYS A 419 10.87 -7.38 13.72
CA CYS A 419 9.48 -7.87 13.75
C CYS A 419 8.46 -6.89 13.16
N GLY A 420 8.88 -5.72 12.68
CA GLY A 420 7.95 -4.68 12.22
C GLY A 420 7.32 -3.86 13.35
N ASP A 421 7.81 -4.03 14.57
CA ASP A 421 7.50 -3.15 15.70
C ASP A 421 8.17 -1.78 15.45
N TYR A 422 7.48 -0.72 15.85
CA TYR A 422 7.97 0.65 15.66
C TYR A 422 8.26 1.31 17.00
N TRP A 423 9.29 2.15 17.02
CA TRP A 423 9.68 2.90 18.19
C TRP A 423 9.99 4.33 17.82
N ASP A 424 9.36 5.28 18.50
CA ASP A 424 9.70 6.70 18.36
C ASP A 424 10.23 7.23 19.71
N LYS A 425 11.50 7.59 19.74
CA LYS A 425 12.09 8.35 20.86
C LYS A 425 11.85 9.84 20.64
N ILE A 426 11.30 10.50 21.66
CA ILE A 426 10.85 11.89 21.55
C ILE A 426 11.82 12.80 22.29
N TYR A 427 12.28 13.83 21.59
CA TYR A 427 13.19 14.84 22.08
C TYR A 427 12.56 16.22 22.03
N ARG A 428 12.99 17.10 22.94
CA ARG A 428 12.70 18.53 22.96
C ARG A 428 14.00 19.32 23.06
N PHE A 429 14.05 20.49 22.43
CA PHE A 429 15.16 21.43 22.57
C PHE A 429 14.70 22.68 23.32
N ASP A 430 15.33 22.98 24.47
CA ASP A 430 14.97 24.14 25.29
C ASP A 430 15.75 25.43 24.94
N GLY A 431 16.57 25.39 23.89
CA GLY A 431 17.52 26.45 23.53
C GLY A 431 18.95 26.24 24.04
N ASN A 432 19.16 25.36 25.02
CA ASN A 432 20.46 25.09 25.63
C ASN A 432 20.81 23.61 25.79
N LYS A 433 19.83 22.71 25.69
CA LYS A 433 20.03 21.26 25.76
C LYS A 433 18.94 20.49 25.01
N ILE A 434 19.30 19.29 24.59
CA ILE A 434 18.37 18.30 24.04
C ILE A 434 17.89 17.42 25.21
N ILE A 435 16.59 17.31 25.38
CA ILE A 435 15.93 16.60 26.48
C ILE A 435 15.15 15.42 25.87
N VAL A 436 15.33 14.21 26.40
CA VAL A 436 14.45 13.09 26.09
C VAL A 436 13.19 13.24 26.93
N ILE A 437 12.03 13.37 26.28
CA ILE A 437 10.75 13.58 26.96
C ILE A 437 9.88 12.32 26.99
N GLY A 438 10.23 11.30 26.22
CA GLY A 438 9.60 9.99 26.31
C GLY A 438 9.80 9.14 25.07
N GLU A 439 9.08 8.04 25.04
CA GLU A 439 9.16 7.02 23.99
C GLU A 439 7.74 6.53 23.69
N LEU A 440 7.45 6.28 22.41
CA LEU A 440 6.22 5.64 21.95
C LEU A 440 6.55 4.35 21.23
N TYR A 441 5.66 3.38 21.40
CA TYR A 441 5.71 2.07 20.76
C TYR A 441 4.61 2.05 19.73
N ASP A 442 4.88 1.57 18.52
CA ASP A 442 3.95 1.48 17.39
C ASP A 442 3.47 2.82 16.83
N TYR A 443 2.34 2.80 16.14
CA TYR A 443 1.80 3.93 15.40
C TYR A 443 1.24 5.00 16.31
N PHE A 444 1.35 6.27 15.92
CA PHE A 444 0.70 7.35 16.65
C PHE A 444 0.21 8.48 15.75
N LYS A 445 -0.68 9.30 16.31
CA LYS A 445 -1.14 10.54 15.71
C LYS A 445 -1.29 11.62 16.76
N VAL A 446 -0.86 12.83 16.44
CA VAL A 446 -1.08 14.02 17.28
C VAL A 446 -2.39 14.71 16.89
N TYR A 447 -3.27 14.97 17.85
CA TYR A 447 -4.54 15.65 17.65
C TYR A 447 -4.96 16.42 18.92
N ASP A 448 -5.31 17.70 18.77
CA ASP A 448 -5.77 18.60 19.85
C ASP A 448 -4.91 18.53 21.14
N ASP A 449 -3.60 18.73 21.00
CA ASP A 449 -2.61 18.72 22.09
C ASP A 449 -2.40 17.36 22.80
N TYR A 450 -2.88 16.29 22.18
CA TYR A 450 -2.70 14.92 22.65
C TYR A 450 -2.03 14.04 21.60
N ILE A 451 -1.34 13.01 22.10
CA ILE A 451 -0.83 11.93 21.27
C ILE A 451 -1.76 10.73 21.45
N TYR A 452 -2.29 10.22 20.34
CA TYR A 452 -3.04 8.97 20.30
C TYR A 452 -2.12 7.90 19.72
N ASN A 453 -1.67 7.00 20.58
CA ASN A 453 -0.75 5.93 20.25
C ASN A 453 -1.51 4.61 20.15
N VAL A 454 -1.42 3.95 19.01
CA VAL A 454 -2.06 2.67 18.72
C VAL A 454 -1.03 1.57 18.94
N ARG A 455 -1.12 0.87 20.08
CA ARG A 455 -0.22 -0.22 20.42
C ARG A 455 -0.75 -1.56 19.94
N ILE A 456 0.18 -2.44 19.56
CA ILE A 456 -0.10 -3.83 19.19
C ILE A 456 -0.03 -4.67 20.47
N GLY A 457 -1.19 -5.14 20.93
CA GLY A 457 -1.32 -6.01 22.11
C GLY A 457 -1.28 -7.51 21.78
N GLY A 458 -0.56 -7.89 20.72
CA GLY A 458 -0.77 -9.15 19.99
C GLY A 458 -1.85 -8.96 18.93
N ASP A 459 -2.96 -9.70 19.04
CA ASP A 459 -4.01 -9.83 18.01
C ASP A 459 -5.00 -8.66 17.97
N TYR A 460 -4.73 -7.57 18.70
CA TYR A 460 -5.61 -6.42 18.80
C TYR A 460 -4.82 -5.13 18.98
N PHE A 461 -5.47 -4.04 18.58
CA PHE A 461 -4.92 -2.70 18.67
C PHE A 461 -5.58 -1.93 19.81
N THR A 462 -4.77 -1.19 20.55
CA THR A 462 -5.23 -0.38 21.69
C THR A 462 -4.85 1.07 21.48
N THR A 463 -5.81 1.99 21.61
CA THR A 463 -5.51 3.43 21.49
C THR A 463 -5.27 4.07 22.85
N HIS A 464 -4.00 4.27 23.18
CA HIS A 464 -3.51 4.97 24.37
C HIS A 464 -3.42 6.47 24.10
N LYS A 465 -3.74 7.28 25.11
CA LYS A 465 -3.71 8.74 25.03
C LYS A 465 -2.60 9.29 25.91
N PHE A 466 -1.73 10.13 25.35
CA PHE A 466 -0.67 10.82 26.08
C PHE A 466 -0.87 12.33 26.02
N VAL A 467 -0.38 13.01 27.04
CA VAL A 467 -0.30 14.47 27.11
C VAL A 467 1.12 14.87 27.47
N LEU A 468 1.54 16.00 26.93
CA LEU A 468 2.80 16.62 27.25
C LEU A 468 2.70 17.30 28.61
N ASN A 469 3.62 16.96 29.51
CA ASN A 469 3.73 17.56 30.83
C ASN A 469 4.88 18.55 30.85
N SER A 470 4.53 19.84 30.73
CA SER A 470 5.49 20.95 30.71
C SER A 470 6.23 21.14 32.05
N GLU A 471 5.72 20.61 33.16
CA GLU A 471 6.39 20.73 34.46
C GLU A 471 7.57 19.75 34.60
N THR A 472 7.48 18.61 33.91
CA THR A 472 8.46 17.51 34.00
C THR A 472 9.28 17.32 32.73
N ASP A 473 8.94 18.01 31.64
CA ASP A 473 9.44 17.75 30.29
C ASP A 473 9.29 16.25 29.95
N SER A 474 8.09 15.71 30.16
CA SER A 474 7.77 14.32 29.82
C SER A 474 6.46 14.22 29.05
N ILE A 475 6.26 13.12 28.33
CA ILE A 475 4.92 12.69 27.92
C ILE A 475 4.35 11.73 28.98
N ASP A 476 3.15 12.04 29.45
CA ASP A 476 2.47 11.25 30.46
C ASP A 476 1.25 10.55 29.84
N GLU A 477 1.12 9.25 30.09
CA GLU A 477 -0.06 8.50 29.70
C GLU A 477 -1.27 8.96 30.52
N ILE A 478 -2.32 9.43 29.84
CA ILE A 478 -3.60 9.73 30.49
C ILE A 478 -4.28 8.40 30.75
N LYS A 479 -4.44 8.07 32.04
CA LYS A 479 -5.21 6.89 32.42
C LYS A 479 -6.63 6.97 31.85
N GLN A 480 -6.98 5.98 31.04
CA GLN A 480 -8.31 5.81 30.49
C GLN A 480 -9.05 4.73 31.29
N ASP A 481 -10.34 4.94 31.54
CA ASP A 481 -11.19 3.90 32.15
C ASP A 481 -11.31 2.67 31.23
N PHE A 482 -11.17 2.89 29.92
CA PHE A 482 -11.18 1.85 28.90
C PHE A 482 -10.47 2.37 27.65
N TYR A 483 -9.95 1.43 26.87
CA TYR A 483 -9.28 1.70 25.61
C TYR A 483 -10.12 1.15 24.47
N PHE A 484 -10.30 1.94 23.42
CA PHE A 484 -11.08 1.53 22.26
C PHE A 484 -10.36 0.43 21.47
N VAL A 485 -11.12 -0.58 21.03
CA VAL A 485 -10.64 -1.71 20.20
C VAL A 485 -11.31 -1.65 18.81
N GLY A 486 -12.64 -1.66 18.75
CA GLY A 486 -13.40 -1.47 17.51
C GLY A 486 -13.33 -2.65 16.53
N LEU A 487 -13.25 -3.89 17.03
CA LEU A 487 -13.11 -5.10 16.21
C LEU A 487 -14.43 -5.85 16.05
N ASN A 488 -14.72 -6.40 14.86
CA ASN A 488 -15.77 -7.41 14.71
C ASN A 488 -15.16 -8.82 14.70
N ALA A 489 -15.69 -9.73 15.52
CA ALA A 489 -15.22 -11.12 15.63
C ALA A 489 -16.40 -12.10 15.55
N GLN A 490 -16.22 -13.26 14.91
CA GLN A 490 -17.22 -14.32 14.87
C GLN A 490 -16.89 -15.42 15.88
N LEU A 491 -17.88 -15.83 16.67
CA LEU A 491 -17.72 -16.94 17.59
C LEU A 491 -17.75 -18.26 16.81
N PHE A 492 -16.71 -19.09 16.88
CA PHE A 492 -16.62 -20.29 16.04
C PHE A 492 -17.23 -21.51 16.70
N ASN A 493 -16.94 -21.72 17.99
CA ASN A 493 -17.44 -22.85 18.76
C ASN A 493 -17.92 -22.41 20.16
N GLY A 494 -18.63 -23.30 20.83
CA GLY A 494 -19.08 -23.06 22.20
C GLY A 494 -20.09 -21.92 22.35
N SER A 495 -20.04 -21.30 23.52
CA SER A 495 -20.82 -20.12 23.87
C SER A 495 -19.97 -19.17 24.71
N LEU A 496 -20.21 -17.87 24.56
CA LEU A 496 -19.53 -16.84 25.32
C LEU A 496 -20.50 -16.09 26.22
N ASP A 497 -20.29 -16.18 27.52
CA ASP A 497 -21.07 -15.46 28.50
C ASP A 497 -20.56 -14.00 28.60
N LEU A 498 -21.46 -13.05 28.37
CA LEU A 498 -21.22 -11.62 28.54
C LEU A 498 -21.82 -11.18 29.86
N TYR A 499 -21.00 -10.67 30.76
CA TYR A 499 -21.39 -10.25 32.11
C TYR A 499 -21.83 -8.78 32.15
N ASP A 500 -22.66 -8.40 33.11
CA ASP A 500 -23.06 -7.00 33.31
C ASP A 500 -21.89 -6.10 33.76
N ASP A 501 -20.97 -6.67 34.53
CA ASP A 501 -19.76 -6.03 35.03
C ASP A 501 -18.55 -6.99 35.08
N LYS A 502 -17.37 -6.42 35.38
CA LYS A 502 -16.11 -7.15 35.52
C LYS A 502 -16.03 -8.05 36.77
N THR A 503 -17.08 -8.13 37.59
CA THR A 503 -17.13 -9.07 38.73
C THR A 503 -17.59 -10.47 38.34
N ALA A 504 -18.07 -10.63 37.09
CA ALA A 504 -18.51 -11.90 36.52
C ALA A 504 -19.69 -12.57 37.25
N LYS A 505 -20.55 -11.80 37.91
CA LYS A 505 -21.62 -12.36 38.77
C LYS A 505 -22.94 -12.57 38.05
N VAL A 506 -23.27 -11.73 37.08
CA VAL A 506 -24.55 -11.77 36.37
C VAL A 506 -24.27 -11.82 34.88
N ILE A 507 -24.78 -12.86 34.22
CA ILE A 507 -24.71 -12.99 32.76
C ILE A 507 -25.81 -12.11 32.16
N ASN A 508 -25.41 -11.11 31.38
CA ASN A 508 -26.30 -10.22 30.65
C ASN A 508 -26.73 -10.82 29.29
N ALA A 509 -25.82 -11.50 28.60
CA ALA A 509 -26.09 -12.16 27.33
C ALA A 509 -25.20 -13.39 27.12
N VAL A 510 -25.62 -14.28 26.22
CA VAL A 510 -24.84 -15.44 25.80
C VAL A 510 -24.71 -15.39 24.28
N VAL A 511 -23.48 -15.27 23.80
CA VAL A 511 -23.15 -15.36 22.37
C VAL A 511 -23.01 -16.82 21.99
N LYS A 512 -23.58 -17.24 20.86
CA LYS A 512 -23.54 -18.63 20.38
C LYS A 512 -22.62 -18.76 19.17
N ALA A 513 -22.07 -19.96 18.98
CA ALA A 513 -21.32 -20.29 17.77
C ALA A 513 -22.05 -19.86 16.50
N GLY A 514 -21.32 -19.19 15.60
CA GLY A 514 -21.79 -18.56 14.37
C GLY A 514 -22.15 -17.07 14.50
N GLU A 515 -22.38 -16.54 15.71
CA GLU A 515 -22.73 -15.13 15.90
C GLU A 515 -21.50 -14.21 15.79
N VAL A 516 -21.69 -13.03 15.20
CA VAL A 516 -20.68 -11.96 15.14
C VAL A 516 -20.90 -10.99 16.28
N VAL A 517 -19.82 -10.54 16.91
CA VAL A 517 -19.81 -9.54 17.97
C VAL A 517 -18.86 -8.40 17.66
N GLU A 518 -19.15 -7.23 18.19
CA GLU A 518 -18.29 -6.05 18.17
C GLU A 518 -17.55 -5.96 19.52
N ILE A 519 -16.22 -6.09 19.52
CA ILE A 519 -15.35 -5.80 20.64
C ILE A 519 -15.12 -4.29 20.67
N ILE A 520 -15.81 -3.60 21.57
CA ILE A 520 -15.85 -2.14 21.62
C ILE A 520 -14.59 -1.60 22.30
N ALA A 521 -14.27 -2.16 23.46
CA ALA A 521 -13.22 -1.65 24.31
C ALA A 521 -12.57 -2.76 25.14
N TYR A 522 -11.39 -2.50 25.68
CA TYR A 522 -10.79 -3.32 26.72
C TYR A 522 -10.44 -2.48 27.95
N ASP A 523 -10.36 -3.15 29.08
CA ASP A 523 -10.03 -2.60 30.38
C ASP A 523 -9.00 -3.51 31.04
N GLN A 524 -7.88 -2.91 31.43
CA GLN A 524 -6.82 -3.60 32.15
C GLN A 524 -7.12 -3.47 33.64
N ASP A 525 -7.39 -4.60 34.31
CA ASP A 525 -7.57 -4.60 35.75
C ASP A 525 -6.27 -4.12 36.44
N ASP A 526 -6.31 -2.92 37.04
CA ASP A 526 -5.17 -2.30 37.75
C ASP A 526 -4.59 -3.18 38.86
N SER A 527 -5.32 -4.21 39.31
CA SER A 527 -4.84 -5.17 40.30
C SER A 527 -3.88 -6.22 39.73
N ALA A 528 -3.75 -6.32 38.41
CA ALA A 528 -2.70 -7.11 37.78
C ALA A 528 -1.34 -6.50 38.15
N GLU A 529 -0.47 -7.27 38.79
CA GLU A 529 0.90 -6.85 39.12
C GLU A 529 1.56 -6.23 37.88
N LYS A 530 2.21 -5.08 38.06
CA LYS A 530 2.84 -4.30 36.99
C LYS A 530 3.60 -5.25 36.05
N PHE A 531 3.11 -5.31 34.82
CA PHE A 531 3.65 -6.09 33.73
C PHE A 531 5.16 -5.87 33.60
N ASN A 532 5.94 -6.95 33.64
CA ASN A 532 7.37 -6.90 33.40
C ASN A 532 7.59 -7.41 31.97
N TRP A 533 7.65 -6.48 31.01
CA TRP A 533 7.65 -6.75 29.56
C TRP A 533 8.75 -7.74 29.11
N HIS A 534 9.83 -7.87 29.87
CA HIS A 534 11.02 -8.63 29.47
C HIS A 534 10.99 -10.13 29.82
N GLY A 535 9.87 -10.67 30.32
CA GLY A 535 9.73 -12.10 30.61
C GLY A 535 8.74 -12.77 29.66
N TRP A 536 9.23 -13.66 28.79
CA TRP A 536 8.41 -14.56 27.96
C TRP A 536 7.63 -15.62 28.76
N ASP A 537 7.72 -15.57 30.10
CA ASP A 537 7.05 -16.50 31.00
C ASP A 537 5.58 -16.09 31.19
N GLU A 538 4.67 -16.92 30.65
CA GLU A 538 3.23 -16.95 30.90
C GLU A 538 2.59 -15.59 31.21
N TYR A 539 2.31 -14.81 30.16
CA TYR A 539 1.46 -13.62 30.24
C TYR A 539 0.24 -13.91 31.13
N PRO A 540 -0.01 -13.16 32.23
CA PRO A 540 -1.25 -13.26 32.98
C PRO A 540 -2.39 -12.57 32.19
N LEU A 541 -2.66 -13.05 30.97
CA LEU A 541 -3.78 -12.61 30.11
C LEU A 541 -5.16 -12.82 30.78
N LYS A 542 -5.19 -13.53 31.92
CA LYS A 542 -6.40 -13.86 32.69
C LYS A 542 -7.14 -12.65 33.26
N ASN A 543 -6.54 -11.46 33.26
CA ASN A 543 -7.09 -10.28 33.91
C ASN A 543 -7.57 -9.19 32.94
N TYR A 544 -7.53 -9.42 31.62
CA TYR A 544 -8.06 -8.46 30.65
C TYR A 544 -9.55 -8.67 30.45
N TRP A 545 -10.30 -7.57 30.53
CA TRP A 545 -11.74 -7.54 30.30
C TRP A 545 -12.05 -6.78 29.02
N PHE A 546 -12.90 -7.35 28.18
CA PHE A 546 -13.37 -6.76 26.95
C PHE A 546 -14.85 -6.43 27.05
N LEU A 547 -15.23 -5.24 26.61
CA LEU A 547 -16.62 -4.84 26.44
C LEU A 547 -17.06 -5.25 25.05
N VAL A 548 -18.02 -6.16 24.99
CA VAL A 548 -18.48 -6.78 23.75
C VAL A 548 -19.95 -6.47 23.53
N LYS A 549 -20.32 -6.20 22.28
CA LYS A 549 -21.69 -5.95 21.85
C LYS A 549 -22.13 -6.98 20.81
N THR A 550 -23.28 -7.59 21.05
CA THR A 550 -23.88 -8.57 20.14
C THR A 550 -24.65 -7.90 19.00
N GLN A 551 -24.97 -8.66 17.95
CA GLN A 551 -25.89 -8.22 16.88
C GLN A 551 -27.29 -7.83 17.40
N SER A 552 -27.73 -8.42 18.52
CA SER A 552 -28.98 -8.06 19.20
C SER A 552 -28.86 -6.78 20.06
N ASN A 553 -27.72 -6.09 20.01
CA ASN A 553 -27.35 -4.91 20.81
C ASN A 553 -27.27 -5.17 22.32
N ALA A 554 -27.14 -6.42 22.76
CA ALA A 554 -26.76 -6.68 24.15
C ALA A 554 -25.28 -6.33 24.33
N ILE A 555 -24.93 -5.72 25.46
CA ILE A 555 -23.55 -5.29 25.75
C ILE A 555 -23.12 -5.92 27.07
N GLY A 556 -21.95 -6.53 27.12
CA GLY A 556 -21.41 -7.05 28.38
C GLY A 556 -19.92 -7.28 28.35
N TRP A 557 -19.37 -7.52 29.53
CA TRP A 557 -17.96 -7.75 29.77
C TRP A 557 -17.61 -9.23 29.63
N VAL A 558 -16.42 -9.52 29.13
CA VAL A 558 -15.91 -10.89 29.01
C VAL A 558 -14.40 -10.90 29.22
N ARG A 559 -13.86 -11.99 29.77
CA ARG A 559 -12.41 -12.12 29.95
C ARG A 559 -11.74 -12.58 28.67
N LEU A 560 -10.51 -12.12 28.44
CA LEU A 560 -9.68 -12.60 27.33
C LEU A 560 -9.56 -14.12 27.33
N SER A 561 -9.30 -14.72 28.50
CA SER A 561 -9.19 -16.18 28.64
C SER A 561 -10.42 -16.94 28.18
N ASP A 562 -11.60 -16.32 28.30
CA ASP A 562 -12.86 -16.92 27.88
C ASP A 562 -13.03 -16.76 26.37
N MET A 563 -12.54 -15.67 25.78
CA MET A 563 -12.56 -15.40 24.34
C MET A 563 -11.54 -16.24 23.54
N GLU A 564 -10.32 -16.42 24.05
CA GLU A 564 -9.20 -17.09 23.36
C GLU A 564 -9.52 -18.53 22.95
N SER A 565 -10.43 -19.20 23.68
CA SER A 565 -10.77 -20.60 23.42
C SER A 565 -11.86 -20.81 22.36
N ILE A 566 -12.54 -19.74 21.93
CA ILE A 566 -13.81 -19.84 21.19
C ILE A 566 -13.95 -18.85 20.02
N LEU A 567 -13.19 -17.76 20.01
CA LEU A 567 -13.07 -16.89 18.83
C LEU A 567 -12.06 -17.50 17.85
N HIS A 568 -12.49 -17.69 16.61
CA HIS A 568 -11.56 -17.85 15.50
C HIS A 568 -11.37 -16.45 14.92
N ASP A 569 -10.11 -16.01 14.80
CA ASP A 569 -9.73 -14.76 14.14
C ASP A 569 -10.15 -13.45 14.87
N PRO A 570 -9.55 -13.07 16.01
CA PRO A 570 -9.10 -11.68 16.12
C PRO A 570 -8.03 -11.48 15.03
N PRO A 571 -7.89 -10.31 14.37
CA PRO A 571 -6.90 -10.10 13.32
C PRO A 571 -5.50 -10.25 13.92
N MET A 572 -5.09 -11.51 13.81
CA MET A 572 -3.82 -12.20 13.83
C MET A 572 -2.82 -11.84 14.93
N ARG A 573 -2.64 -12.85 15.78
CA ARG A 573 -1.47 -13.12 16.60
C ARG A 573 -0.20 -13.29 15.79
#